data_AF-A0A060DKX7-F1
#
_entry.id   AF-A0A060DKX7-F1
#
_cell.length_a   1.000
_cell.length_b   1.000
_cell.length_c   1.000
_cell.angle_alpha   90.00
_cell.angle_beta   90.00
_cell.angle_gamma   90.00
#
_symmetry.space_group_name_H-M   'P 1'
#
loop_
_entity.id
_entity.type
_entity.pdbx_description
1 polymer ?
#
loop_
_entity_poly.entity_id
_entity_poly.type
_entity_poly.pdbx_seq_one_letter_code
_entity_poly.pdbx_strand_id
1 'polypeptide(L)'
;MVMDADHLPEMLARLKLTALRDRLDTLLDEAARRELSLRETLALLCEAEVAHREERRIQMGLGIAKFPFVRTLEGSEADFPVHAPAPYARTLCQNARDFPPK
;
A
#
# COMPACT_ATOMS: atom_id res chain seq x y z
N MET A 1 22.82 19.61 21.52
CA MET A 1 22.12 19.55 20.22
C MET A 1 20.64 19.35 20.52
N VAL A 2 19.87 20.44 20.56
CA VAL A 2 18.42 20.34 20.52
C VAL A 2 18.09 19.98 19.08
N MET A 3 17.50 18.82 18.85
CA MET A 3 16.92 18.52 17.54
C MET A 3 15.72 19.45 17.39
N ASP A 4 15.82 20.44 16.51
CA ASP A 4 14.67 21.28 16.17
C ASP A 4 13.60 20.39 15.52
N ALA A 5 12.49 20.23 16.23
CA ALA A 5 11.31 19.48 15.76
C ALA A 5 10.78 20.04 14.43
N ASP A 6 11.10 21.30 14.12
CA ASP A 6 10.74 21.98 12.88
C ASP A 6 11.34 21.31 11.63
N HIS A 7 12.47 20.60 11.75
CA HIS A 7 13.07 19.87 10.63
C HIS A 7 12.51 18.46 10.43
N LEU A 8 11.73 17.95 11.39
CA LEU A 8 11.20 16.59 11.34
C LEU A 8 10.32 16.34 10.08
N PRO A 9 9.41 17.25 9.68
CA PRO A 9 8.62 17.06 8.46
C PRO A 9 9.48 16.99 7.19
N GLU A 10 10.55 17.79 7.11
CA GLU A 10 11.49 17.77 5.98
C GLU A 10 12.28 16.47 5.92
N MET A 11 12.73 15.97 7.08
CA MET A 11 13.41 14.68 7.17
C MET A 11 12.50 13.53 6.78
N LEU A 12 11.26 13.50 7.28
CA LEU A 12 10.26 12.50 6.91
C LEU A 12 9.94 12.54 5.41
N ALA A 13 9.84 13.74 4.83
CA ALA A 13 9.65 13.90 3.38
C ALA A 13 10.84 13.37 2.57
N ARG A 14 12.09 13.65 2.98
CA ARG A 14 13.31 13.14 2.32
C ARG A 14 13.42 11.62 2.39
N LEU A 15 13.05 11.02 3.52
CA LEU A 15 12.99 9.58 3.71
C LEU A 15 11.76 8.93 3.06
N LYS A 16 10.89 9.74 2.43
CA LYS A 16 9.63 9.33 1.79
C LYS A 16 8.68 8.63 2.77
N LEU A 17 8.75 8.93 4.06
CA LEU A 17 7.90 8.36 5.11
C LEU A 17 6.57 9.11 5.15
N THR A 18 5.76 8.88 4.13
CA THR A 18 4.54 9.66 3.85
C THR A 18 3.44 9.44 4.88
N ALA A 19 3.20 8.20 5.30
CA ALA A 19 2.17 7.91 6.30
C ALA A 19 2.57 8.47 7.65
N LEU A 20 3.86 8.38 7.99
CA LEU A 20 4.39 8.96 9.22
C LEU A 20 4.29 10.47 9.23
N ARG A 21 4.65 11.15 8.14
CA ARG A 21 4.53 12.61 8.05
C ARG A 21 3.08 13.07 8.24
N ASP A 22 2.13 12.36 7.64
CA ASP A 22 0.73 12.80 7.61
C ASP A 22 -0.04 12.40 8.89
N ARG A 23 0.41 11.37 9.62
CA ARG A 23 -0.29 10.81 10.79
C ARG A 23 0.55 10.78 12.07
N LEU A 24 1.66 11.54 12.12
CA LEU A 24 2.63 11.48 13.22
C LEU A 24 1.96 11.67 14.58
N ASP A 25 1.19 12.75 14.75
CA ASP A 25 0.55 13.10 16.01
C ASP A 25 -0.40 12.00 16.47
N THR A 26 -1.19 11.44 15.55
CA THR A 26 -2.11 10.35 15.85
C THR A 26 -1.38 9.07 16.30
N LEU A 27 -0.26 8.74 15.66
CA LEU A 27 0.53 7.55 16.03
C LEU A 27 1.27 7.74 17.35
N LEU A 28 1.70 8.97 17.67
CA LEU A 28 2.29 9.32 18.95
C LEU A 28 1.25 9.28 20.08
N ASP A 29 0.05 9.79 19.84
CA ASP A 29 -1.07 9.69 20.78
C ASP A 29 -1.44 8.23 21.05
N GLU A 30 -1.44 7.39 20.01
CA GLU A 30 -1.69 5.96 20.14
C GLU A 30 -0.59 5.25 20.94
N ALA A 31 0.67 5.58 20.69
CA ALA A 31 1.78 5.05 21.46
C ALA A 31 1.73 5.49 22.93
N ALA A 32 1.35 6.74 23.20
CA ALA A 32 1.15 7.27 24.54
C ALA A 32 0.00 6.55 25.26
N ARG A 33 -1.13 6.32 24.58
CA ARG A 33 -2.28 5.58 25.11
C ARG A 33 -1.96 4.12 25.43
N ARG A 34 -1.06 3.52 24.67
CA ARG A 34 -0.61 2.13 24.85
C ARG A 34 0.59 2.01 25.78
N GLU A 35 1.08 3.13 26.35
CA GLU A 35 2.25 3.21 27.22
C GLU A 35 3.49 2.51 26.62
N LEU A 36 3.66 2.63 25.30
CA LEU A 36 4.74 1.95 24.59
C LEU A 36 6.10 2.52 24.97
N SER A 37 7.08 1.64 25.14
CA SER A 37 8.48 2.06 25.23
C SER A 37 8.91 2.74 23.93
N LEU A 38 9.96 3.57 23.99
CA LEU A 38 10.49 4.28 22.81
C LEU A 38 10.77 3.34 21.63
N ARG A 39 11.25 2.12 21.93
CA ARG A 39 11.55 1.12 20.90
C ARG A 39 10.28 0.56 20.26
N GLU A 40 9.23 0.34 21.05
CA GLU A 40 7.93 -0.13 20.57
C GLU A 40 7.21 0.96 19.77
N THR A 41 7.31 2.23 20.19
CA THR A 41 6.80 3.36 19.42
C THR A 41 7.47 3.45 18.05
N LEU A 42 8.80 3.32 17.98
CA LEU A 42 9.51 3.28 16.70
C LEU A 42 9.08 2.10 15.82
N ALA A 43 8.84 0.92 16.41
CA ALA A 43 8.33 -0.23 15.68
C ALA A 43 6.92 0.04 15.11
N LEU A 44 6.00 0.57 15.92
CA LEU A 44 4.65 0.95 15.51
C LEU A 44 4.67 1.95 14.35
N LEU A 45 5.51 2.99 14.45
CA LEU A 45 5.67 4.01 13.42
C LEU A 45 6.17 3.39 12.10
N CYS A 46 7.19 2.52 12.17
CA CYS A 46 7.70 1.81 11.00
C CYS A 46 6.67 0.87 10.38
N GLU A 47 5.92 0.12 11.19
CA GLU A 47 4.86 -0.79 10.74
C GLU A 47 3.76 -0.03 9.98
N ALA A 48 3.33 1.12 10.51
CA ALA A 48 2.32 1.95 9.85
C ALA A 48 2.78 2.44 8.46
N GLU A 49 4.05 2.83 8.32
CA GLU A 49 4.60 3.23 7.02
C GLU A 49 4.70 2.06 6.05
N VAL A 50 5.16 0.89 6.52
CA VAL A 50 5.26 -0.33 5.70
C VAL A 50 3.88 -0.73 5.19
N ALA A 51 2.86 -0.75 6.05
CA ALA A 51 1.49 -1.05 5.68
C ALA A 51 0.96 -0.08 4.60
N HIS A 52 1.23 1.22 4.74
CA HIS A 52 0.83 2.21 3.73
C HIS A 52 1.55 2.03 2.39
N ARG A 53 2.84 1.68 2.40
CA ARG A 53 3.59 1.36 1.16
C ARG A 53 3.04 0.12 0.49
N GLU A 54 2.69 -0.89 1.27
CA GLU A 54 2.10 -2.13 0.78
C GLU A 54 0.74 -1.89 0.14
N GLU A 55 -0.14 -1.16 0.82
CA GLU A 55 -1.44 -0.75 0.28
C GLU A 55 -1.27 -0.01 -1.05
N ARG A 56 -0.37 0.98 -1.10
CA ARG A 56 -0.10 1.74 -2.32
C ARG A 56 0.41 0.85 -3.45
N ARG A 57 1.28 -0.13 -3.14
CA ARG A 57 1.79 -1.11 -4.10
C ARG A 57 0.66 -2.00 -4.63
N ILE A 58 -0.22 -2.49 -3.76
CA ILE A 58 -1.37 -3.31 -4.12
C ILE A 58 -2.32 -2.50 -5.01
N GLN A 59 -2.68 -1.28 -4.62
CA GLN A 59 -3.56 -0.40 -5.40
C GLN A 59 -3.00 -0.10 -6.79
N MET A 60 -1.70 0.19 -6.88
CA MET A 60 -1.03 0.39 -8.17
C MET A 60 -1.02 -0.90 -9.01
N GLY A 61 -0.72 -2.05 -8.39
CA GLY A 61 -0.74 -3.35 -9.05
C GLY A 61 -2.12 -3.72 -9.59
N LEU A 62 -3.17 -3.45 -8.81
CA LEU A 62 -4.57 -3.63 -9.22
C LEU A 62 -4.96 -2.71 -10.37
N GLY A 63 -4.51 -1.45 -10.35
CA GLY A 63 -4.79 -0.50 -11.44
C GLY A 63 -4.05 -0.81 -12.75
N ILE A 64 -2.83 -1.36 -12.67
CA ILE A 64 -2.04 -1.77 -13.84
C ILE A 64 -2.56 -3.07 -14.43
N ALA A 65 -2.93 -4.01 -13.56
CA ALA A 65 -3.48 -5.26 -14.02
C ALA A 65 -4.86 -5.01 -14.61
N LYS A 66 -5.00 -5.18 -15.93
CA LYS A 66 -6.27 -5.12 -16.66
C LYS A 66 -7.15 -6.33 -16.30
N PHE A 67 -7.46 -6.51 -15.01
CA PHE A 67 -8.32 -7.58 -14.54
C PHE A 67 -9.75 -7.30 -15.02
N PRO A 68 -10.35 -8.18 -15.83
CA PRO A 68 -11.70 -7.96 -16.35
C PRO A 68 -12.77 -7.99 -15.25
N PHE A 69 -12.46 -8.47 -14.04
CA PHE A 69 -13.34 -8.45 -12.87
C PHE A 69 -12.50 -8.31 -11.58
N VAL A 70 -12.80 -7.31 -10.74
CA VAL A 70 -12.29 -7.22 -9.36
C VAL A 70 -13.37 -7.82 -8.45
N ARG A 71 -13.08 -8.96 -7.83
CA ARG A 71 -13.97 -9.62 -6.86
C ARG A 71 -13.35 -9.47 -5.47
N THR A 72 -14.08 -8.86 -4.54
CA THR A 72 -13.72 -8.84 -3.12
C THR A 72 -14.06 -10.19 -2.49
N LEU A 73 -13.25 -10.63 -1.51
CA LEU A 73 -13.36 -11.96 -0.89
C LEU A 73 -14.61 -12.17 -0.02
N GLU A 74 -15.43 -11.14 0.20
CA GLU A 74 -16.60 -11.19 1.10
C GLU A 74 -17.82 -11.94 0.52
N GLY A 75 -17.74 -12.40 -0.72
CA GLY A 75 -18.76 -13.24 -1.36
C GLY A 75 -18.19 -14.59 -1.76
N SER A 76 -17.75 -15.41 -0.81
CA SER A 76 -17.29 -16.77 -1.07
C SER A 76 -18.45 -17.71 -1.39
N GLU A 77 -18.98 -17.58 -2.61
CA GLU A 77 -19.60 -18.64 -3.40
C GLU A 77 -19.29 -18.30 -4.87
N ALA A 78 -18.02 -18.35 -5.22
CA ALA A 78 -17.56 -18.10 -6.58
C ALA A 78 -17.10 -19.42 -7.19
N ASP A 79 -18.02 -20.01 -7.94
CA ASP A 79 -17.79 -21.03 -8.95
C ASP A 79 -16.69 -20.52 -9.90
N PHE A 80 -15.42 -20.82 -9.58
CA PHE A 80 -14.31 -20.60 -10.49
C PHE A 80 -14.44 -21.69 -11.56
N PRO A 81 -14.79 -21.37 -12.83
CA PRO A 81 -14.72 -22.38 -13.87
C PRO A 81 -13.25 -22.77 -14.01
N VAL A 82 -12.89 -23.95 -13.48
CA VAL A 82 -11.54 -24.56 -13.54
C VAL A 82 -11.10 -24.84 -14.99
N HIS A 83 -11.96 -24.55 -15.97
CA HIS A 83 -11.67 -24.64 -17.38
C HIS A 83 -12.06 -23.35 -18.10
N ALA A 84 -11.16 -22.37 -18.16
CA ALA A 84 -11.27 -21.32 -19.15
C ALA A 84 -10.98 -21.92 -20.54
N PRO A 85 -11.93 -21.97 -21.49
CA PRO A 85 -11.60 -22.41 -22.84
C PRO A 85 -10.59 -21.44 -23.47
N ALA A 86 -9.68 -22.01 -24.26
CA ALA A 86 -8.51 -21.36 -24.83
C ALA A 86 -8.70 -20.03 -25.61
N PRO A 87 -9.89 -19.60 -26.12
CA PRO A 87 -9.96 -18.36 -26.89
C PRO A 87 -9.66 -17.09 -26.08
N TYR A 88 -9.87 -17.10 -24.75
CA TYR A 88 -9.73 -15.87 -23.94
C TYR A 88 -8.29 -15.49 -23.59
N ALA A 89 -7.33 -16.42 -23.69
CA ALA A 89 -5.92 -16.12 -23.43
C ALA A 89 -5.30 -15.25 -24.52
N ARG A 90 -5.77 -15.38 -25.78
CA ARG A 90 -5.22 -14.63 -26.92
C ARG A 90 -5.59 -13.15 -26.88
N THR A 91 -6.81 -12.83 -26.45
CA THR A 91 -7.29 -11.45 -26.31
C THR A 91 -6.59 -10.67 -25.20
N LEU A 92 -6.10 -11.34 -24.14
CA LEU A 92 -5.36 -10.67 -23.07
C LEU A 92 -3.93 -10.29 -23.50
N CYS A 93 -3.23 -11.14 -24.25
CA CYS A 93 -1.90 -10.81 -24.78
C CYS A 93 -1.94 -9.80 -25.94
N GLN A 94 -3.01 -9.78 -26.76
CA GLN A 94 -3.14 -8.80 -27.85
C GLN A 94 -3.21 -7.36 -27.30
N ASN A 95 -4.02 -7.16 -26.24
CA ASN A 95 -4.18 -5.86 -25.56
C ASN A 95 -2.91 -5.34 -24.83
N ALA A 96 -1.86 -6.16 -24.73
CA ALA A 96 -0.57 -5.80 -24.14
C ALA A 96 0.44 -5.31 -25.19
N ARG A 97 0.24 -5.60 -26.50
CA ARG A 97 1.10 -5.09 -27.59
C ARG A 97 0.68 -3.72 -28.11
N ASP A 98 -0.59 -3.35 -27.93
CA ASP A 98 -1.15 -2.11 -28.50
C ASP A 98 -0.96 -0.85 -27.61
N PHE A 99 -0.29 -0.97 -26.46
CA PHE A 99 0.03 0.17 -25.58
C PHE A 99 1.54 0.43 -25.55
N PRO A 100 2.08 1.37 -26.34
CA PRO A 100 3.45 1.82 -26.15
C PRO A 100 3.56 2.56 -24.80
N PRO A 101 4.71 2.49 -24.10
CA PRO A 101 4.94 3.26 -22.89
C PRO A 101 4.91 4.76 -23.21
N LYS A 102 4.21 5.54 -22.38
CA LYS A 102 4.33 7.01 -22.37
C LYS A 102 5.59 7.41 -21.61
#